data_AF-A0A7Y3BIJ7-F1
#
_entry.id   AF-A0A7Y3BIJ7-F1
#
_cell.length_a   1.000
_cell.length_b   1.000
_cell.length_c   1.000
_cell.angle_alpha   90.00
_cell.angle_beta   90.00
_cell.angle_gamma   90.00
#
_symmetry.space_group_name_H-M   'P 1'
#
loop_
_entity.id
_entity.type
_entity.pdbx_description
1 polymer ?
#
loop_
_entity_poly.entity_id
_entity_poly.type
_entity_poly.pdbx_seq_one_letter_code
_entity_poly.pdbx_strand_id
1 'polypeptide(L)'
;LVATRPIYAGKALMDVKLTTDKKVISLRPNVFKAEASENPSDSEINVKEISSPNLNTKVTEFKKAEGKLDVAEADIIVSGGRGMKGPENFHLIEELADAFGAAVGASRAVVDAGWRPHREQVGQTGKTVSPTLYVACGISGAIQHLAGMSSSKYIVAINKDKDAPIFNVADYGITGDVFEILPALREEVTKAK
;
A
#
# COMPACT_ATOMS: atom_id res chain seq x y z
N LEU A 1 21.37 -13.02 13.67
CA LEU A 1 20.26 -12.26 13.04
C LEU A 1 19.21 -11.98 14.10
N VAL A 2 18.87 -10.70 14.28
CA VAL A 2 17.73 -10.23 15.07
C VAL A 2 16.76 -9.60 14.07
N ALA A 3 15.53 -10.07 14.03
CA ALA A 3 14.49 -9.56 13.15
C ALA A 3 13.54 -8.67 13.97
N THR A 4 13.44 -7.40 13.62
CA THR A 4 12.45 -6.49 14.19
C THR A 4 11.16 -6.58 13.39
N ARG A 5 10.04 -6.85 14.04
CA ARG A 5 8.72 -6.89 13.39
C ARG A 5 7.69 -6.05 14.15
N PRO A 6 6.77 -5.37 13.44
CA PRO A 6 5.64 -4.73 14.08
C PRO A 6 4.67 -5.78 14.62
N ILE A 7 4.14 -5.51 15.81
CA ILE A 7 3.04 -6.25 16.45
C ILE A 7 1.94 -5.28 16.86
N TYR A 8 0.78 -5.79 17.25
CA TYR A 8 -0.38 -4.98 17.64
C TYR A 8 -0.72 -3.86 16.64
N ALA A 9 -0.80 -4.21 15.35
CA ALA A 9 -1.08 -3.27 14.27
C ALA A 9 -0.08 -2.09 14.18
N GLY A 10 1.20 -2.35 14.48
CA GLY A 10 2.27 -1.36 14.41
C GLY A 10 2.47 -0.54 15.68
N LYS A 11 1.66 -0.75 16.72
CA LYS A 11 1.76 -0.01 18.00
C LYS A 11 3.00 -0.38 18.83
N ALA A 12 3.63 -1.51 18.54
CA ALA A 12 4.87 -1.91 19.18
C ALA A 12 5.76 -2.63 18.17
N LEU A 13 7.07 -2.53 18.40
CA LEU A 13 8.09 -3.28 17.70
C LEU A 13 8.60 -4.40 18.61
N MET A 14 8.82 -5.57 18.03
CA MET A 14 9.36 -6.72 18.72
C MET A 14 10.62 -7.20 18.01
N ASP A 15 11.70 -7.34 18.77
CA ASP A 15 12.93 -7.97 18.32
C ASP A 15 12.87 -9.47 18.56
N VAL A 16 13.08 -10.25 17.50
CA VAL A 16 13.04 -11.71 17.54
C VAL A 16 14.41 -12.27 17.12
N LYS A 17 15.03 -13.05 18.00
CA LYS A 17 16.28 -13.77 17.71
C LYS A 17 15.96 -15.24 17.43
N LEU A 18 16.26 -15.68 16.21
CA LEU A 18 16.14 -17.09 15.79
C LEU A 18 17.38 -17.87 16.23
N THR A 19 17.21 -18.88 17.08
CA THR A 19 18.29 -19.73 17.62
C THR A 19 18.48 -21.05 16.86
N THR A 20 17.59 -21.37 15.92
CA THR A 20 17.66 -22.58 15.10
C THR A 20 18.74 -22.46 14.01
N ASP A 21 19.28 -23.60 13.59
CA ASP A 21 20.30 -23.65 12.53
C ASP A 21 19.76 -23.07 11.21
N LYS A 22 18.59 -23.55 10.77
CA LYS A 22 17.86 -23.03 9.60
C LYS A 22 16.90 -21.92 10.03
N LYS A 23 16.93 -20.80 9.30
CA LYS A 23 16.15 -19.59 9.60
C LYS A 23 15.29 -19.25 8.38
N VAL A 24 13.98 -19.19 8.58
CA VAL A 24 13.01 -18.77 7.56
C VAL A 24 12.37 -17.47 8.01
N ILE A 25 12.39 -16.46 7.15
CA ILE A 25 11.91 -15.12 7.45
C ILE A 25 11.08 -14.65 6.25
N SER A 26 9.85 -14.20 6.51
CA SER A 26 9.08 -13.45 5.52
C SER A 26 9.34 -11.97 5.70
N LEU A 27 9.54 -11.26 4.59
CA LEU A 27 9.75 -9.82 4.57
C LEU A 27 8.50 -9.14 4.05
N ARG A 28 8.19 -7.96 4.60
CA ARG A 28 7.14 -7.11 4.03
C ARG A 28 7.67 -6.49 2.72
N PRO A 29 6.90 -6.49 1.62
CA PRO A 29 7.28 -5.80 0.39
C PRO A 29 7.62 -4.32 0.64
N ASN A 30 8.50 -3.77 -0.19
CA ASN A 30 8.87 -2.34 -0.22
C ASN A 30 9.53 -1.78 1.06
N VAL A 31 9.94 -2.64 2.01
CA VAL A 31 10.69 -2.23 3.21
C VAL A 31 12.21 -2.15 2.96
N PHE A 32 12.74 -3.01 2.10
CA PHE A 32 14.17 -3.05 1.78
C PHE A 32 14.41 -2.48 0.39
N LYS A 33 15.43 -1.62 0.26
CA LYS A 33 15.87 -1.12 -1.03
C LYS A 33 16.62 -2.25 -1.76
N ALA A 34 16.26 -2.50 -3.01
CA ALA A 34 17.04 -3.38 -3.86
C ALA A 34 18.40 -2.73 -4.17
N GLU A 35 19.48 -3.50 -4.02
CA GLU A 35 20.83 -3.08 -4.40
C GLU A 35 21.19 -3.67 -5.75
N ALA A 36 21.86 -2.87 -6.59
CA ALA A 36 22.39 -3.37 -7.85
C ALA A 36 23.58 -4.29 -7.57
N SER A 37 23.60 -5.48 -8.18
CA SER A 37 24.77 -6.33 -8.16
C SER A 37 25.78 -5.80 -9.17
N GLU A 38 27.02 -5.55 -8.74
CA GLU A 38 28.10 -5.09 -9.61
C GLU A 38 28.49 -6.16 -10.65
N ASN A 39 28.32 -7.45 -10.34
CA ASN A 39 28.62 -8.58 -11.24
C ASN A 39 27.50 -9.64 -11.20
N PRO A 40 26.41 -9.46 -11.96
CA PRO A 40 25.27 -10.38 -11.95
C PRO A 40 25.60 -11.80 -12.45
N SER A 41 26.64 -11.93 -13.29
CA SER A 41 27.01 -13.17 -13.98
C SER A 41 27.82 -14.17 -13.15
N ASP A 42 28.36 -13.76 -12.00
CA ASP A 42 29.30 -14.58 -11.22
C ASP A 42 28.60 -15.50 -10.19
N SER A 43 27.27 -15.56 -10.23
CA SER A 43 26.50 -16.40 -9.31
C SER A 43 26.44 -17.86 -9.79
N GLU A 44 26.79 -18.80 -8.92
CA GLU A 44 26.64 -20.23 -9.17
C GLU A 44 25.15 -20.61 -9.18
N ILE A 45 24.65 -21.13 -10.32
CA ILE A 45 23.26 -21.57 -10.45
C ILE A 45 23.18 -23.06 -10.09
N ASN A 46 22.57 -23.37 -8.96
CA ASN A 46 22.30 -24.76 -8.55
C ASN A 46 20.86 -25.15 -8.90
N VAL A 47 20.69 -25.91 -9.98
CA VAL A 47 19.39 -26.45 -10.40
C VAL A 47 19.15 -27.78 -9.69
N LYS A 48 18.08 -27.84 -8.89
CA LYS A 48 17.64 -29.08 -8.23
C LYS A 48 16.33 -29.57 -8.83
N GLU A 49 16.37 -30.77 -9.42
CA GLU A 49 15.15 -31.43 -9.86
C GLU A 49 14.41 -32.06 -8.67
N ILE A 50 13.12 -31.79 -8.55
CA ILE A 50 12.25 -32.39 -7.55
C ILE A 50 11.35 -33.39 -8.28
N SER A 51 11.72 -34.67 -8.22
CA SER A 51 10.89 -35.77 -8.74
C SER A 51 9.71 -36.02 -7.80
N SER A 52 8.48 -35.97 -8.33
CA SER A 52 7.23 -36.33 -7.63
C SER A 52 6.85 -35.42 -6.43
N PRO A 53 6.54 -34.14 -6.66
CA PRO A 53 6.05 -33.28 -5.59
C PRO A 53 4.69 -33.77 -5.08
N ASN A 54 4.57 -33.98 -3.78
CA ASN A 54 3.31 -34.35 -3.14
C ASN A 54 2.42 -33.10 -2.97
N LEU A 55 1.66 -32.77 -4.02
CA LEU A 55 0.82 -31.57 -4.08
C LEU A 55 -0.65 -31.93 -3.86
N ASN A 56 -1.25 -31.34 -2.82
CA ASN A 56 -2.68 -31.49 -2.51
C ASN A 56 -3.54 -30.34 -3.08
N THR A 57 -2.95 -29.44 -3.87
CA THR A 57 -3.62 -28.25 -4.41
C THR A 57 -3.53 -28.23 -5.93
N LYS A 58 -4.64 -27.93 -6.60
CA LYS A 58 -4.73 -27.77 -8.06
C LYS A 58 -5.18 -26.36 -8.40
N VAL A 59 -4.38 -25.64 -9.18
CA VAL A 59 -4.79 -24.35 -9.75
C VAL A 59 -5.82 -24.61 -10.84
N THR A 60 -7.03 -24.08 -10.69
CA THR A 60 -8.13 -24.27 -11.65
C THR A 60 -8.27 -23.11 -12.63
N GLU A 61 -7.91 -21.91 -12.20
CA GLU A 61 -8.01 -20.68 -12.99
C GLU A 61 -6.93 -19.69 -12.52
N PHE A 62 -6.40 -18.89 -13.45
CA PHE A 62 -5.51 -17.77 -13.14
C PHE A 62 -6.13 -16.49 -13.70
N LYS A 63 -6.48 -15.54 -12.83
CA LYS A 63 -6.92 -14.20 -13.23
C LYS A 63 -5.75 -13.25 -13.11
N LYS A 64 -5.15 -12.90 -14.26
CA LYS A 64 -4.12 -11.87 -14.32
C LYS A 64 -4.79 -10.51 -14.06
N ALA A 65 -4.25 -9.73 -13.13
CA ALA A 65 -4.69 -8.34 -12.96
C ALA A 65 -4.19 -7.56 -14.19
N GLU A 66 -5.08 -7.33 -15.16
CA GLU A 66 -4.77 -6.47 -16.30
C GLU A 66 -4.94 -4.99 -15.88
N GLY A 67 -3.90 -4.20 -16.08
CA GLY A 67 -3.95 -2.73 -16.12
C GLY A 67 -3.83 -1.97 -14.79
N LYS A 68 -4.20 -2.54 -13.64
CA LYS A 68 -4.16 -1.82 -12.34
C LYS A 68 -3.18 -2.46 -11.36
N LEU A 69 -2.23 -1.66 -10.86
CA LEU A 69 -1.27 -2.07 -9.83
C LEU A 69 -1.99 -2.54 -8.56
N ASP A 70 -1.52 -3.63 -7.98
CA ASP A 70 -2.00 -4.08 -6.67
C ASP A 70 -1.44 -3.16 -5.57
N VAL A 71 -2.29 -2.68 -4.66
CA VAL A 71 -1.89 -1.82 -3.54
C VAL A 71 -0.84 -2.47 -2.63
N ALA A 72 -0.72 -3.80 -2.59
CA ALA A 72 0.31 -4.48 -1.81
C ALA A 72 1.71 -4.40 -2.44
N GLU A 73 1.79 -4.16 -3.75
CA GLU A 73 3.04 -4.17 -4.51
C GLU A 73 3.45 -2.76 -4.99
N ALA A 74 2.50 -1.83 -5.06
CA ALA A 74 2.74 -0.48 -5.58
C ALA A 74 3.69 0.35 -4.71
N ASP A 75 4.57 1.10 -5.37
CA ASP A 75 5.46 2.09 -4.75
C ASP A 75 4.74 3.39 -4.36
N ILE A 76 3.65 3.72 -5.06
CA ILE A 76 2.81 4.88 -4.79
C ILE A 76 1.36 4.40 -4.73
N ILE A 77 0.63 4.87 -3.71
CA ILE A 77 -0.80 4.58 -3.55
C ILE A 77 -1.55 5.88 -3.36
N VAL A 78 -2.57 6.11 -4.20
CA VAL A 78 -3.55 7.18 -3.99
C VAL A 78 -4.83 6.53 -3.48
N SER A 79 -5.25 6.87 -2.26
CA SER A 79 -6.35 6.21 -1.58
C SER A 79 -7.50 7.14 -1.25
N GLY A 80 -8.71 6.74 -1.63
CA GLY A 80 -9.95 7.46 -1.33
C GLY A 80 -10.67 6.97 -0.08
N GLY A 81 -11.23 7.90 0.69
CA GLY A 81 -12.10 7.66 1.84
C GLY A 81 -13.56 8.06 1.61
N ARG A 82 -14.39 8.02 2.66
CA ARG A 82 -15.78 8.50 2.58
C ARG A 82 -15.89 9.99 2.26
N GLY A 83 -14.82 10.77 2.46
CA GLY A 83 -14.75 12.17 2.04
C GLY A 83 -14.93 12.37 0.54
N MET A 84 -14.83 11.31 -0.29
CA MET A 84 -15.17 11.35 -1.72
C MET A 84 -16.69 11.43 -1.98
N LYS A 85 -17.54 11.30 -0.95
CA LYS A 85 -19.00 11.49 -0.98
C LYS A 85 -19.81 10.62 -1.96
N GLY A 86 -19.18 9.75 -2.75
CA GLY A 86 -19.88 8.80 -3.60
C GLY A 86 -18.94 8.09 -4.59
N PRO A 87 -19.37 6.96 -5.18
CA PRO A 87 -18.59 6.24 -6.18
C PRO A 87 -18.37 7.05 -7.47
N GLU A 88 -19.29 7.95 -7.82
CA GLU A 88 -19.22 8.82 -9.00
C GLU A 88 -17.99 9.74 -8.98
N ASN A 89 -17.48 10.04 -7.79
CA ASN A 89 -16.34 10.92 -7.58
C ASN A 89 -15.00 10.18 -7.52
N PHE A 90 -15.01 8.85 -7.52
CA PHE A 90 -13.79 8.06 -7.38
C PHE A 90 -12.87 8.19 -8.60
N HIS A 91 -13.40 8.65 -9.75
CA HIS A 91 -12.60 8.99 -10.93
C HIS A 91 -11.46 9.96 -10.60
N LEU A 92 -11.65 10.90 -9.66
CA LEU A 92 -10.59 11.83 -9.24
C LEU A 92 -9.39 11.14 -8.58
N ILE A 93 -9.65 10.04 -7.85
CA ILE A 93 -8.60 9.20 -7.27
C ILE A 93 -7.87 8.41 -8.36
N GLU A 94 -8.63 7.86 -9.32
CA GLU A 94 -8.07 7.10 -10.44
C GLU A 94 -7.20 8.00 -11.34
N GLU A 95 -7.67 9.19 -11.70
CA GLU A 95 -6.93 10.15 -12.52
C GLU A 95 -5.64 10.65 -11.84
N LEU A 96 -5.69 10.92 -10.54
CA LEU A 96 -4.48 11.28 -9.79
C LEU A 96 -3.52 10.09 -9.69
N ALA A 97 -4.03 8.88 -9.48
CA ALA A 97 -3.22 7.67 -9.46
C ALA A 97 -2.53 7.45 -10.82
N ASP A 98 -3.24 7.61 -11.92
CA ASP A 98 -2.70 7.51 -13.28
C ASP A 98 -1.62 8.57 -13.52
N ALA A 99 -1.86 9.81 -13.07
CA ALA A 99 -0.87 10.89 -13.14
C ALA A 99 0.42 10.55 -12.37
N PHE A 100 0.34 9.79 -11.27
CA PHE A 100 1.53 9.29 -10.55
C PHE A 100 2.10 7.98 -11.11
N GLY A 101 1.31 7.17 -11.84
CA GLY A 101 1.63 5.75 -12.08
C GLY A 101 1.46 4.90 -10.82
N ALA A 102 0.48 5.25 -9.99
CA ALA A 102 0.21 4.67 -8.68
C ALA A 102 -0.90 3.62 -8.70
N ALA A 103 -0.99 2.81 -7.63
CA ALA A 103 -2.18 2.01 -7.37
C ALA A 103 -3.31 2.84 -6.74
N VAL A 104 -4.55 2.42 -6.99
CA VAL A 104 -5.75 3.00 -6.38
C VAL A 104 -6.12 2.21 -5.12
N GLY A 105 -6.17 2.89 -3.98
CA GLY A 105 -6.59 2.33 -2.70
C GLY A 105 -7.94 2.85 -2.23
N ALA A 106 -8.56 2.14 -1.30
CA ALA A 106 -9.81 2.55 -0.66
C ALA A 106 -9.79 2.27 0.85
N SER A 107 -10.41 3.15 1.63
CA SER A 107 -10.70 2.86 3.04
C SER A 107 -11.77 1.77 3.17
N ARG A 108 -11.83 1.08 4.32
CA ARG A 108 -12.91 0.12 4.60
C ARG A 108 -14.30 0.71 4.40
N ALA A 109 -14.53 1.95 4.84
CA ALA A 109 -15.84 2.58 4.75
C ALA A 109 -16.30 2.84 3.30
N VAL A 110 -15.38 2.89 2.33
CA VAL A 110 -15.67 2.97 0.89
C VAL A 110 -16.05 1.59 0.34
N VAL A 111 -15.35 0.53 0.78
CA VAL A 111 -15.62 -0.85 0.37
C VAL A 111 -16.94 -1.36 0.97
N ASP A 112 -17.18 -1.11 2.26
CA ASP A 112 -18.43 -1.47 2.94
C ASP A 112 -19.63 -0.74 2.31
N ALA A 113 -19.42 0.45 1.72
CA ALA A 113 -20.43 1.18 0.96
C ALA A 113 -20.62 0.70 -0.49
N GLY A 114 -19.86 -0.32 -0.92
CA GLY A 114 -19.95 -0.92 -2.25
C GLY A 114 -19.32 -0.08 -3.37
N TRP A 115 -18.55 0.97 -3.07
CA TRP A 115 -18.00 1.85 -4.10
C TRP A 115 -16.82 1.20 -4.83
N ARG A 116 -15.99 0.47 -4.09
CA ARG A 116 -14.75 -0.15 -4.57
C ARG A 116 -14.62 -1.60 -4.10
N PRO A 117 -13.90 -2.46 -4.85
CA PRO A 117 -13.73 -3.86 -4.48
C PRO A 117 -12.80 -4.03 -3.26
N HIS A 118 -13.01 -5.10 -2.50
CA HIS A 118 -12.21 -5.40 -1.30
C HIS A 118 -10.69 -5.52 -1.57
N ARG A 119 -10.28 -5.90 -2.79
CA ARG A 119 -8.86 -5.98 -3.16
C ARG A 119 -8.11 -4.64 -3.09
N GLU A 120 -8.84 -3.52 -3.13
CA GLU A 120 -8.28 -2.16 -3.01
C GLU A 120 -8.32 -1.66 -1.56
N GLN A 121 -8.89 -2.43 -0.63
CA GLN A 121 -9.03 -2.03 0.76
C GLN A 121 -7.67 -1.97 1.45
N VAL A 122 -7.35 -0.82 2.03
CA VAL A 122 -6.18 -0.64 2.90
C VAL A 122 -6.62 -0.56 4.36
N GLY A 123 -5.90 -1.24 5.25
CA GLY A 123 -6.17 -1.24 6.69
C GLY A 123 -5.99 -2.61 7.34
N GLN A 124 -6.27 -2.68 8.65
CA GLN A 124 -6.14 -3.87 9.49
C GLN A 124 -6.89 -5.10 8.96
N THR A 125 -8.09 -4.89 8.39
CA THR A 125 -8.90 -5.96 7.80
C THR A 125 -8.82 -5.99 6.27
N GLY A 126 -7.93 -5.20 5.69
CA GLY A 126 -7.63 -5.18 4.26
C GLY A 126 -6.16 -5.53 4.04
N LYS A 127 -5.53 -4.91 3.06
CA LYS A 127 -4.10 -5.05 2.81
C LYS A 127 -3.30 -4.10 3.71
N THR A 128 -2.21 -4.63 4.26
CA THR A 128 -1.15 -3.81 4.87
C THR A 128 -0.12 -3.50 3.80
N VAL A 129 0.15 -2.21 3.60
CA VAL A 129 0.98 -1.66 2.53
C VAL A 129 2.13 -0.86 3.14
N SER A 130 3.22 -0.69 2.38
CA SER A 130 4.35 0.15 2.79
C SER A 130 4.96 0.85 1.57
N PRO A 131 4.16 1.64 0.83
CA PRO A 131 4.64 2.36 -0.33
C PRO A 131 5.66 3.44 0.06
N THR A 132 6.39 3.91 -0.95
CA THR A 132 7.21 5.11 -0.83
C THR A 132 6.34 6.35 -0.61
N LEU A 133 5.19 6.45 -1.27
CA LEU A 133 4.24 7.54 -1.12
C LEU A 133 2.80 7.03 -0.95
N TYR A 134 2.13 7.49 0.09
CA TYR A 134 0.71 7.25 0.32
C TYR A 134 -0.05 8.58 0.36
N VAL A 135 -1.01 8.77 -0.56
CA VAL A 135 -1.88 9.94 -0.59
C VAL A 135 -3.26 9.55 -0.05
N ALA A 136 -3.63 10.08 1.11
CA ALA A 136 -4.88 9.83 1.80
C ALA A 136 -5.90 10.95 1.51
N CYS A 137 -6.85 10.69 0.63
CA CYS A 137 -7.83 11.65 0.15
C CYS A 137 -9.19 11.45 0.82
N GLY A 138 -9.62 12.38 1.67
CA GLY A 138 -10.91 12.30 2.36
C GLY A 138 -11.01 11.12 3.33
N ILE A 139 -9.87 10.70 3.91
CA ILE A 139 -9.77 9.62 4.89
C ILE A 139 -9.59 10.23 6.28
N SER A 140 -10.38 9.79 7.26
CA SER A 140 -10.31 10.32 8.63
C SER A 140 -9.09 9.85 9.42
N GLY A 141 -8.50 8.70 9.08
CA GLY A 141 -7.36 8.14 9.81
C GLY A 141 -7.75 7.33 11.05
N ALA A 142 -8.87 6.59 11.00
CA ALA A 142 -9.20 5.63 12.04
C ALA A 142 -8.03 4.63 12.25
N ILE A 143 -7.81 4.19 13.50
CA ILE A 143 -6.68 3.31 13.87
C ILE A 143 -6.60 2.07 12.97
N GLN A 144 -7.74 1.52 12.57
CA GLN A 144 -7.83 0.36 11.68
C GLN A 144 -7.31 0.68 10.27
N HIS A 145 -7.50 1.91 9.77
CA HIS A 145 -6.90 2.32 8.49
C HIS A 145 -5.39 2.51 8.64
N LEU A 146 -4.97 3.24 9.69
CA LEU A 146 -3.56 3.53 9.96
C LEU A 146 -2.72 2.26 10.16
N ALA A 147 -3.30 1.24 10.78
CA ALA A 147 -2.69 -0.09 10.92
C ALA A 147 -2.20 -0.68 9.59
N GLY A 148 -2.86 -0.34 8.48
CA GLY A 148 -2.53 -0.83 7.15
C GLY A 148 -1.57 0.04 6.36
N MET A 149 -1.31 1.30 6.74
CA MET A 149 -0.52 2.23 5.90
C MET A 149 0.45 3.14 6.66
N SER A 150 0.48 3.11 7.99
CA SER A 150 1.36 3.95 8.82
C SER A 150 2.85 3.69 8.62
N SER A 151 3.23 2.57 8.01
CA SER A 151 4.61 2.27 7.64
C SER A 151 4.97 2.73 6.21
N SER A 152 4.13 3.55 5.58
CA SER A 152 4.50 4.23 4.33
C SER A 152 5.64 5.22 4.60
N LYS A 153 6.54 5.39 3.63
CA LYS A 153 7.69 6.28 3.84
C LYS A 153 7.29 7.76 3.89
N TYR A 154 6.36 8.16 3.03
CA TYR A 154 5.76 9.50 3.05
C TYR A 154 4.24 9.38 2.99
N ILE A 155 3.55 10.14 3.84
CA ILE A 155 2.11 10.20 3.96
C ILE A 155 1.65 11.63 3.67
N VAL A 156 0.87 11.80 2.61
CA VAL A 156 0.18 13.05 2.27
C VAL A 156 -1.29 12.89 2.63
N ALA A 157 -1.86 13.81 3.40
CA ALA A 157 -3.27 13.78 3.78
C ALA A 157 -4.00 15.00 3.23
N ILE A 158 -5.16 14.76 2.60
CA ILE A 158 -6.06 15.80 2.10
C ILE A 158 -7.41 15.59 2.76
N ASN A 159 -7.82 16.52 3.63
CA ASN A 159 -9.09 16.41 4.34
C ASN A 159 -9.69 17.80 4.61
N LYS A 160 -11.02 17.90 4.56
CA LYS A 160 -11.72 19.16 4.88
C LYS A 160 -11.74 19.43 6.37
N ASP A 161 -11.76 18.38 7.19
CA ASP A 161 -11.69 18.46 8.63
C ASP A 161 -10.24 18.58 9.08
N LYS A 162 -9.83 19.78 9.51
CA LYS A 162 -8.47 20.08 9.99
C LYS A 162 -8.06 19.27 11.23
N ASP A 163 -9.04 18.75 11.97
CA ASP A 163 -8.83 18.01 13.21
C ASP A 163 -8.85 16.48 12.97
N ALA A 164 -8.90 16.05 11.70
CA ALA A 164 -8.93 14.64 11.33
C ALA A 164 -7.68 13.88 11.82
N PRO A 165 -7.84 12.71 12.49
CA PRO A 165 -6.73 11.92 13.02
C PRO A 165 -5.63 11.53 12.02
N ILE A 166 -5.94 11.50 10.72
CA ILE A 166 -4.95 11.22 9.66
C ILE A 166 -3.78 12.22 9.68
N PHE A 167 -4.01 13.47 10.10
CA PHE A 167 -2.97 14.48 10.16
C PHE A 167 -1.93 14.20 11.25
N ASN A 168 -2.25 13.39 12.26
CA ASN A 168 -1.28 13.01 13.30
C ASN A 168 -0.15 12.11 12.79
N VAL A 169 -0.34 11.48 11.63
CA VAL A 169 0.65 10.59 11.01
C VAL A 169 1.07 11.06 9.61
N ALA A 170 0.54 12.20 9.14
CA ALA A 170 0.87 12.71 7.83
C ALA A 170 2.17 13.53 7.88
N ASP A 171 3.06 13.28 6.92
CA ASP A 171 4.24 14.13 6.70
C ASP A 171 3.84 15.47 6.07
N TYR A 172 2.81 15.44 5.22
CA TYR A 172 2.24 16.61 4.56
C TYR A 172 0.72 16.62 4.68
N GLY A 173 0.14 17.73 5.14
CA GLY A 173 -1.30 17.88 5.31
C GLY A 173 -1.85 19.07 4.53
N ILE A 174 -2.92 18.85 3.76
CA ILE A 174 -3.69 19.91 3.10
C ILE A 174 -5.11 19.89 3.67
N THR A 175 -5.47 20.98 4.36
CA THR A 175 -6.84 21.18 4.82
C THR A 175 -7.64 21.86 3.71
N GLY A 176 -8.65 21.17 3.17
CA GLY A 176 -9.52 21.73 2.14
C GLY A 176 -10.39 20.70 1.45
N ASP A 177 -11.12 21.12 0.41
CA ASP A 177 -12.01 20.23 -0.32
C ASP A 177 -11.25 19.35 -1.32
N VAL A 178 -11.45 18.04 -1.23
CA VAL A 178 -10.83 17.07 -2.15
C VAL A 178 -11.23 17.32 -3.61
N PHE A 179 -12.42 17.86 -3.85
CA PHE A 179 -12.89 18.16 -5.21
C PHE A 179 -12.16 19.32 -5.88
N GLU A 180 -11.56 20.22 -5.10
CA GLU A 180 -10.78 21.34 -5.60
C GLU A 180 -9.29 20.96 -5.66
N ILE A 181 -8.81 20.25 -4.63
CA ILE A 181 -7.38 19.95 -4.47
C ILE A 181 -6.92 18.86 -5.42
N LEU A 182 -7.70 17.78 -5.63
CA LEU A 182 -7.24 16.65 -6.45
C LEU A 182 -7.01 17.04 -7.92
N PRO A 183 -7.91 17.80 -8.59
CA PRO A 183 -7.65 18.28 -9.95
C PRO A 183 -6.42 19.18 -10.05
N ALA A 184 -6.25 20.13 -9.11
CA ALA A 184 -5.10 21.02 -9.09
C ALA A 184 -3.78 20.25 -8.88
N LEU A 185 -3.78 19.29 -7.95
CA LEU A 185 -2.62 18.44 -7.69
C LEU A 185 -2.28 17.56 -8.90
N ARG A 186 -3.29 16.98 -9.56
CA ARG A 186 -3.11 16.20 -10.79
C ARG A 186 -2.43 17.02 -11.88
N GLU A 187 -2.85 18.27 -12.06
CA GLU A 187 -2.29 19.18 -13.06
C GLU A 187 -0.79 19.43 -12.79
N GLU A 188 -0.43 19.76 -11.56
CA GLU A 188 0.96 20.02 -11.18
C GLU A 188 1.83 18.76 -11.27
N VAL A 189 1.32 17.59 -10.87
CA VAL A 189 2.01 16.30 -11.04
C VAL A 189 2.28 15.99 -12.50
N THR A 190 1.30 16.29 -13.37
CA THR A 190 1.45 16.07 -14.82
C THR A 190 2.50 17.01 -15.42
N LYS A 191 2.59 18.26 -14.96
CA LYS A 191 3.61 19.23 -15.40
C LYS A 191 5.01 18.88 -14.92
N ALA A 192 5.12 18.26 -13.75
CA ALA A 192 6.41 17.90 -13.15
C ALA A 192 7.04 16.62 -13.73
N LYS A 193 6.29 15.86 -14.55
CA LYS A 193 6.76 14.69 -15.29
C LYS A 193 7.41 15.10 -16.60
#